data_AF-A0A3N0A093-F1
#
_entry.id   AF-A0A3N0A093-F1
#
_cell.length_a   1.000
_cell.length_b   1.000
_cell.length_c   1.000
_cell.angle_alpha   90.00
_cell.angle_beta   90.00
_cell.angle_gamma   90.00
#
_symmetry.space_group_name_H-M   'P 1'
#
loop_
_entity.id
_entity.type
_entity.pdbx_description
1 polymer ?
#
loop_
_entity_poly.entity_id
_entity_poly.type
_entity_poly.pdbx_seq_one_letter_code
_entity_poly.pdbx_strand_id
1 'polypeptide(L)'
;MQDPNPIPWGAQDRFQAHFIVRKDPGTFKDYVARTRLTTRGHFAAKTVDKVGWNGAGKLAVALDADSELNAMIAKQTVHDATIYIEPTEGAVRIRSKWDNHIAFGITKDLYEIYDRIAGHIKSI
;
A
#
# COMPACT_ATOMS: atom_id res chain seq x y z
N MET A 1 35.06 -15.26 -2.76
CA MET A 1 35.18 -16.59 -2.13
C MET A 1 33.78 -16.96 -1.66
N GLN A 2 33.18 -17.99 -2.24
CA GLN A 2 31.82 -18.44 -1.95
C GLN A 2 31.91 -19.53 -0.87
N ASP A 3 31.05 -19.48 0.14
CA ASP A 3 31.08 -20.41 1.28
C ASP A 3 30.83 -21.86 0.80
N PRO A 4 31.73 -22.82 1.10
CA PRO A 4 31.57 -24.23 0.70
C PRO A 4 30.43 -24.95 1.44
N ASN A 5 29.92 -24.41 2.55
CA ASN A 5 28.78 -24.96 3.29
C ASN A 5 27.71 -23.88 3.50
N PRO A 6 26.94 -23.50 2.46
CA PRO A 6 25.84 -22.58 2.66
C PRO A 6 24.83 -23.25 3.60
N ILE A 7 24.73 -22.72 4.83
CA ILE A 7 23.61 -23.07 5.72
C ILE A 7 22.34 -22.74 4.92
N PRO A 8 21.40 -23.67 4.73
CA PRO A 8 20.15 -23.37 4.06
C PRO A 8 19.38 -22.44 4.99
N TRP A 9 19.54 -21.14 4.79
CA TRP A 9 18.59 -20.15 5.26
C TRP A 9 17.30 -20.52 4.53
N GLY A 10 16.47 -21.37 5.16
CA GLY A 10 15.17 -21.74 4.64
C GLY A 10 14.40 -20.48 4.22
N ALA A 11 13.41 -20.62 3.34
CA ALA A 11 12.65 -19.46 2.87
C ALA A 11 12.17 -18.62 4.06
N GLN A 12 12.67 -17.39 4.19
CA GLN A 12 12.30 -16.50 5.28
C GLN A 12 10.81 -16.19 5.18
N ASP A 13 10.06 -16.40 6.27
CA ASP A 13 8.61 -16.15 6.28
C ASP A 13 8.29 -14.71 5.88
N ARG A 14 7.31 -14.57 4.98
CA ARG A 14 6.84 -13.29 4.45
C ARG A 14 5.38 -13.07 4.78
N PHE A 15 5.06 -11.86 5.22
CA PHE A 15 3.73 -11.44 5.64
C PHE A 15 3.26 -10.25 4.83
N GLN A 16 1.95 -10.14 4.67
CA GLN A 16 1.32 -9.00 4.01
C GLN A 16 -0.02 -8.72 4.69
N ALA A 17 -0.27 -7.46 5.02
CA ALA A 17 -1.56 -7.05 5.57
C ALA A 17 -2.55 -6.82 4.44
N HIS A 18 -3.73 -7.41 4.57
CA HIS A 18 -4.85 -7.28 3.63
C HIS A 18 -6.03 -6.65 4.37
N PHE A 19 -6.42 -5.46 3.96
CA PHE A 19 -7.61 -4.78 4.45
C PHE A 19 -8.75 -5.00 3.46
N ILE A 20 -9.83 -5.64 3.89
CA ILE A 20 -10.93 -6.06 3.02
C ILE A 20 -12.13 -5.16 3.24
N VAL A 21 -12.49 -4.39 2.22
CA VAL A 21 -13.67 -3.54 2.20
C VAL A 21 -14.79 -4.29 1.49
N ARG A 22 -15.84 -4.70 2.24
CA ARG A 22 -17.01 -5.36 1.67
C ARG A 22 -17.82 -4.38 0.84
N LYS A 23 -17.65 -4.45 -0.47
CA LYS A 23 -18.34 -3.66 -1.49
C LYS A 23 -18.19 -4.40 -2.81
N ASP A 24 -19.30 -4.67 -3.49
CA ASP A 24 -19.24 -5.18 -4.85
C ASP A 24 -18.72 -4.07 -5.78
N PRO A 25 -17.53 -4.24 -6.39
CA PRO A 25 -16.97 -3.21 -7.25
C PRO A 25 -17.77 -3.01 -8.54
N GLY A 26 -18.58 -3.98 -8.99
CA GLY A 26 -19.25 -3.93 -10.29
C GLY A 26 -18.26 -3.75 -11.44
N THR A 27 -17.93 -2.50 -11.78
CA THR A 27 -16.85 -2.15 -12.70
C THR A 27 -15.49 -2.19 -11.99
N PHE A 28 -14.77 -3.31 -12.11
CA PHE A 28 -13.48 -3.54 -11.44
C PHE A 28 -12.45 -2.43 -11.73
N LYS A 29 -12.42 -1.92 -12.97
CA LYS A 29 -11.50 -0.86 -13.38
C LYS A 29 -11.61 0.42 -12.53
N ASP A 30 -12.78 0.69 -11.95
CA ASP A 30 -13.01 1.87 -11.11
C ASP A 30 -12.27 1.82 -9.77
N TYR A 31 -11.87 0.63 -9.31
CA TYR A 31 -11.28 0.38 -7.99
C TYR A 31 -9.81 -0.06 -8.03
N VAL A 32 -9.18 -0.09 -9.20
CA VAL A 32 -7.75 -0.38 -9.32
C VAL A 32 -6.96 0.91 -9.09
N ALA A 33 -6.17 0.94 -8.02
CA ALA A 33 -5.29 2.07 -7.73
C ALA A 33 -3.99 1.62 -7.04
N ARG A 34 -2.91 2.37 -7.24
CA ARG A 34 -1.62 2.18 -6.57
C ARG A 34 -0.98 3.53 -6.31
N THR A 35 -0.30 3.70 -5.17
CA THR A 35 0.46 4.93 -4.94
C THR A 35 1.59 5.11 -5.96
N ARG A 36 1.74 6.35 -6.44
CA ARG A 36 2.86 6.88 -7.22
C ARG A 36 3.64 7.81 -6.30
N LEU A 37 4.80 7.35 -5.85
CA LEU A 37 5.64 8.09 -4.91
C LEU A 37 6.75 8.84 -5.66
N THR A 38 6.86 10.14 -5.41
CA THR A 38 8.08 10.90 -5.67
C THR A 38 8.92 10.87 -4.40
N THR A 39 10.17 10.42 -4.51
CA THR A 39 11.04 10.24 -3.35
C THR A 39 12.31 11.07 -3.46
N ARG A 40 12.88 11.48 -2.33
CA ARG A 40 14.17 12.17 -2.24
C ARG A 40 15.18 11.32 -1.47
N GLY A 41 16.47 11.46 -1.79
CA GLY A 41 17.57 10.75 -1.12
C GLY A 41 17.87 9.38 -1.74
N HIS A 42 18.79 8.64 -1.10
CA HIS A 42 19.33 7.38 -1.60
C HIS A 42 19.29 6.28 -0.53
N PHE A 43 19.17 5.02 -0.98
CA PHE A 43 19.21 3.82 -0.13
C PHE A 43 18.22 3.92 1.06
N ALA A 44 18.71 3.67 2.29
CA ALA A 44 17.93 3.69 3.52
C ALA A 44 17.49 5.10 3.96
N ALA A 45 18.14 6.16 3.47
CA ALA A 45 17.77 7.55 3.78
C ALA A 45 16.69 8.10 2.84
N LYS A 46 16.07 7.25 2.01
CA LYS A 46 15.06 7.67 1.05
C LYS A 46 13.74 7.99 1.77
N THR A 47 13.22 9.18 1.54
CA THR A 47 11.94 9.65 2.09
C THR A 47 10.93 9.94 0.98
N VAL A 48 9.64 9.96 1.33
CA VAL A 48 8.56 10.32 0.41
C VAL A 48 8.42 11.84 0.40
N ASP A 49 8.50 12.44 -0.80
CA ASP A 49 8.37 13.89 -1.01
C ASP A 49 6.96 14.26 -1.48
N LYS A 50 6.40 13.44 -2.39
CA LYS A 50 5.04 13.61 -2.89
C LYS A 50 4.37 12.27 -3.11
N VAL A 51 3.07 12.22 -2.81
CA VAL A 51 2.18 11.09 -3.07
C VAL A 51 1.22 11.48 -4.19
N GLY A 52 1.01 10.56 -5.11
CA GLY A 52 -0.15 10.56 -6.00
C GLY A 52 -0.60 9.12 -6.25
N TRP A 53 -1.53 8.93 -7.18
CA TRP A 53 -2.18 7.65 -7.43
C TRP A 53 -2.17 7.31 -8.93
N ASN A 54 -1.83 6.07 -9.23
CA ASN A 54 -1.96 5.48 -10.55
C ASN A 54 -3.20 4.60 -10.55
N GLY A 55 -4.09 4.83 -11.50
CA GLY A 55 -5.27 4.01 -11.75
C GLY A 55 -6.11 4.64 -12.85
N ALA A 56 -6.82 3.83 -13.62
CA ALA A 56 -7.65 4.32 -14.72
C ALA A 56 -9.10 4.62 -14.30
N GLY A 57 -9.42 4.37 -13.03
CA GLY A 57 -10.75 4.42 -12.45
C GLY A 57 -11.01 5.64 -11.59
N LYS A 58 -12.27 5.81 -11.21
CA LYS A 58 -12.74 6.90 -10.33
C LYS A 58 -12.00 6.94 -8.98
N LEU A 59 -11.62 5.77 -8.44
CA LEU A 59 -10.95 5.70 -7.14
C LEU A 59 -9.61 6.42 -7.14
N ALA A 60 -8.79 6.26 -8.17
CA ALA A 60 -7.49 6.93 -8.22
C ALA A 60 -7.64 8.46 -8.21
N VAL A 61 -8.65 9.00 -8.91
CA VAL A 61 -8.96 10.43 -8.92
C VAL A 61 -9.41 10.92 -7.55
N ALA A 62 -10.30 10.18 -6.88
CA ALA A 62 -10.78 10.52 -5.54
C ALA A 62 -9.63 10.53 -4.50
N LEU A 63 -8.74 9.54 -4.58
CA LEU A 63 -7.58 9.43 -3.69
C LEU A 63 -6.52 10.52 -3.97
N ASP A 64 -6.30 10.88 -5.23
CA ASP A 64 -5.42 12.00 -5.60
C ASP A 64 -5.94 13.36 -5.09
N ALA A 65 -7.27 13.54 -5.03
CA ALA A 65 -7.89 14.76 -4.55
C ALA A 65 -7.84 14.92 -3.01
N ASP A 66 -7.63 13.84 -2.26
CA ASP A 66 -7.56 13.86 -0.80
C ASP A 66 -6.18 14.29 -0.29
N SER A 67 -6.01 15.59 -0.09
CA SER A 67 -4.74 16.18 0.35
C SER A 67 -4.29 15.71 1.73
N GLU A 68 -5.23 15.43 2.64
CA GLU A 68 -4.94 14.96 3.99
C GLU A 68 -4.46 13.51 3.97
N LEU A 69 -5.15 12.63 3.23
CA LEU A 69 -4.68 11.26 2.99
C LEU A 69 -3.26 11.24 2.42
N ASN A 70 -3.01 12.05 1.39
CA ASN A 70 -1.71 12.12 0.74
C ASN A 70 -0.62 12.67 1.67
N ALA A 71 -0.96 13.60 2.58
CA ALA A 71 -0.04 14.09 3.61
C ALA A 71 0.26 13.03 4.69
N MET A 72 -0.72 12.21 5.07
CA MET A 72 -0.51 11.10 6.00
C MET A 72 0.41 10.02 5.41
N ILE A 73 0.20 9.67 4.14
CA ILE A 73 1.03 8.70 3.41
C ILE A 73 2.46 9.21 3.23
N ALA A 74 2.64 10.52 2.96
CA ALA A 74 3.97 11.12 2.79
C ALA A 74 4.87 11.02 4.04
N LYS A 75 4.28 10.87 5.23
CA LYS A 75 5.03 10.69 6.49
C LYS A 75 5.52 9.25 6.71
N GLN A 76 5.04 8.30 5.92
CA GLN A 76 5.39 6.90 6.05
C GLN A 76 6.72 6.58 5.35
N THR A 77 7.29 5.42 5.66
CA THR A 77 8.44 4.90 4.91
C THR A 77 8.05 4.67 3.44
N VAL A 78 9.02 4.65 2.53
CA VAL A 78 8.75 4.30 1.12
C VAL A 78 8.08 2.94 0.99
N HIS A 79 8.40 2.02 1.91
CA HIS A 79 7.79 0.69 1.95
C HIS A 79 6.30 0.79 2.26
N ASP A 80 5.92 1.46 3.35
CA ASP A 80 4.54 1.49 3.84
C ASP A 80 3.66 2.48 3.06
N ALA A 81 4.28 3.52 2.49
CA ALA A 81 3.65 4.40 1.52
C ALA A 81 3.34 3.70 0.19
N THR A 82 3.89 2.49 -0.06
CA THR A 82 3.55 1.71 -1.25
C THR A 82 2.29 0.88 -1.00
N ILE A 83 1.14 1.42 -1.41
CA ILE A 83 -0.18 0.84 -1.19
C ILE A 83 -0.78 0.41 -2.53
N TYR A 84 -1.41 -0.77 -2.53
CA TYR A 84 -2.12 -1.32 -3.67
C TYR A 84 -3.60 -1.50 -3.31
N ILE A 85 -4.47 -1.15 -4.25
CA ILE A 85 -5.91 -1.34 -4.14
C ILE A 85 -6.39 -2.12 -5.36
N GLU A 86 -7.04 -3.24 -5.11
CA GLU A 86 -7.45 -4.20 -6.12
C GLU A 86 -8.88 -4.69 -5.83
N PRO A 87 -9.79 -4.65 -6.81
CA PRO A 87 -11.08 -5.31 -6.69
C PRO A 87 -10.90 -6.83 -6.64
N THR A 88 -11.79 -7.48 -5.91
CA THR A 88 -11.92 -8.93 -5.78
C THR A 88 -13.41 -9.29 -5.89
N GLU A 89 -13.75 -10.58 -5.85
CA GLU A 89 -15.15 -10.99 -5.88
C GLU A 89 -15.88 -10.50 -4.62
N GLY A 90 -16.85 -9.59 -4.79
CA GLY A 90 -17.69 -9.04 -3.71
C GLY A 90 -16.97 -8.10 -2.73
N ALA A 91 -15.71 -7.74 -2.98
CA ALA A 91 -14.94 -6.87 -2.10
C ALA A 91 -13.85 -6.10 -2.83
N VAL A 92 -13.33 -5.05 -2.19
CA VAL A 92 -12.13 -4.34 -2.64
C VAL A 92 -11.06 -4.51 -1.57
N ARG A 93 -9.88 -4.94 -1.99
CA ARG A 93 -8.74 -5.21 -1.12
C ARG A 93 -7.74 -4.07 -1.18
N ILE A 94 -7.32 -3.60 -0.01
CA ILE A 94 -6.16 -2.73 0.20
C ILE A 94 -5.03 -3.60 0.74
N ARG A 95 -3.82 -3.50 0.18
CA ARG A 95 -2.65 -4.26 0.65
C ARG A 95 -1.37 -3.45 0.60
N SER A 96 -0.47 -3.74 1.54
CA SER A 96 0.89 -3.23 1.58
C SER A 96 1.86 -4.09 0.76
N LYS A 97 3.16 -3.78 0.79
CA LYS A 97 4.21 -4.68 0.31
C LYS A 97 4.41 -5.86 1.27
N TRP A 98 4.96 -6.95 0.74
CA TRP A 98 5.39 -8.09 1.55
C TRP A 98 6.57 -7.70 2.44
N ASP A 99 6.45 -7.99 3.73
CA ASP A 99 7.53 -7.82 4.70
C ASP A 99 7.93 -9.17 5.32
N ASN A 100 8.99 -9.16 6.12
CA ASN A 100 9.47 -10.29 6.89
C ASN A 100 8.90 -10.25 8.32
N HIS A 101 8.90 -11.39 9.02
CA HIS A 101 8.32 -11.51 10.37
C HIS A 101 8.89 -10.54 11.42
N ILE A 102 10.11 -10.01 11.23
CA ILE A 102 10.76 -9.11 12.20
C ILE A 102 10.25 -7.68 12.03
N ALA A 103 10.09 -7.24 10.79
CA ALA A 103 9.70 -5.86 10.46
C ALA A 103 8.19 -5.68 10.28
N PHE A 104 7.46 -6.76 10.03
CA PHE A 104 6.01 -6.70 9.81
C PHE A 104 5.28 -6.11 11.02
N GLY A 105 4.57 -5.01 10.79
CA GLY A 105 3.70 -4.37 11.77
C GLY A 105 2.76 -3.37 11.12
N ILE A 106 1.57 -3.22 11.68
CA ILE A 106 0.60 -2.19 11.27
C ILE A 106 0.48 -1.18 12.39
N THR A 107 1.00 0.02 12.13
CA THR A 107 0.92 1.14 13.07
C THR A 107 -0.50 1.71 13.08
N LYS A 108 -0.82 2.50 14.10
CA LYS A 108 -2.10 3.24 14.18
C LYS A 108 -2.28 4.16 12.96
N ASP A 109 -1.22 4.87 12.56
CA ASP A 109 -1.26 5.78 11.42
C ASP A 109 -1.54 5.03 10.11
N LEU A 110 -0.94 3.84 9.91
CA LEU A 110 -1.22 3.00 8.74
C LEU A 110 -2.67 2.52 8.73
N TYR A 111 -3.20 2.15 9.90
CA TYR A 111 -4.61 1.76 10.02
C TYR A 111 -5.54 2.92 9.64
N GLU A 112 -5.27 4.14 10.11
CA GLU A 112 -6.07 5.33 9.79
C GLU A 112 -6.01 5.68 8.30
N ILE A 113 -4.84 5.54 7.67
CA ILE A 113 -4.68 5.66 6.21
C ILE A 113 -5.58 4.65 5.49
N TYR A 114 -5.57 3.38 5.90
CA TYR A 114 -6.39 2.34 5.27
C TYR A 114 -7.89 2.55 5.50
N ASP A 115 -8.30 3.01 6.69
CA ASP A 115 -9.70 3.34 6.99
C ASP A 115 -10.21 4.49 6.12
N ARG A 116 -9.39 5.54 5.94
CA ARG A 116 -9.72 6.67 5.06
C ARG A 116 -9.85 6.24 3.59
N ILE A 117 -8.94 5.37 3.10
CA ILE A 117 -9.06 4.76 1.78
C ILE A 117 -10.34 3.93 1.67
N ALA A 118 -10.70 3.17 2.71
CA ALA A 118 -11.95 2.40 2.74
C ALA A 118 -13.20 3.31 2.66
N GLY A 119 -13.15 4.50 3.25
CA GLY A 119 -14.17 5.53 3.09
C GLY A 119 -14.37 5.96 1.63
N HIS A 120 -13.27 6.21 0.90
CA HIS A 120 -13.32 6.51 -0.54
C HIS A 120 -13.88 5.36 -1.35
N ILE A 121 -13.44 4.13 -1.09
CA ILE A 121 -13.96 2.93 -1.74
C ILE A 121 -15.48 2.84 -1.54
N LYS A 122 -15.98 3.07 -0.32
CA LYS A 122 -17.42 3.00 -0.03
C LYS A 122 -18.23 4.08 -0.75
N SER A 123 -17.65 5.25 -0.97
CA SER A 123 -18.34 6.43 -1.53
C SER A 123 -18.49 6.44 -3.05
N ILE A 124 -17.74 5.59 -3.77
CA ILE A 124 -17.82 5.44 -5.23
C ILE A 124 -19.00 4.55 -5.63
#